data_AF-B3KV62-F1
#
_entry.id   AF-B3KV62-F1
#
_cell.length_a   1.000
_cell.length_b   1.000
_cell.length_c   1.000
_cell.angle_alpha   90.00
_cell.angle_beta   90.00
_cell.angle_gamma   90.00
#
_symmetry.space_group_name_H-M   'P 1'
#
loop_
_entity.id
_entity.type
_entity.pdbx_description
1 polymer ?
#
loop_
_entity_poly.entity_id
_entity_poly.type
_entity_poly.pdbx_seq_one_letter_code
_entity_poly.pdbx_strand_id
1 'polypeptide(L)'
;MVLCIATDDSHSLSCLSLKFGVSLKSCRHLLENAKKHHVEVVGVSFHIGSGCPDPQAYAQSIADARLVFEMGTELGHKMHVLDLGGGFPGTEGAKVRFEEIASVINSALDLYFPEGCGVDIFAELGRYYVTSAFTVAVSIIAKKEVLLDQPGREEENGSTSKTIVYHLDEGVYGIFNSVLFDNICPTPILQKKPSTEQPLYSSSLWGPAVDGCDCVAEGLWLPQLHVGDWLVFDNMGAYTVGMGSPFWGTQACHITYAMSRVAWEALRRQLMAAEQEDDVEGVCKPLSCGWEITDTLCVGPVFTPASIM
;
A
#
# COMPACT_ATOMS: atom_id res chain seq x y z
N MET A 1 13.37 8.77 23.09
CA MET A 1 13.88 8.14 21.85
C MET A 1 13.40 6.70 21.77
N VAL A 2 13.03 6.19 20.59
CA VAL A 2 12.75 4.76 20.35
C VAL A 2 13.92 4.16 19.58
N LEU A 3 14.46 3.03 20.05
CA LEU A 3 15.61 2.38 19.44
C LEU A 3 15.14 1.38 18.37
N CYS A 4 15.48 1.60 17.11
CA CYS A 4 15.15 0.69 16.01
C CYS A 4 16.15 -0.47 15.95
N ILE A 5 15.69 -1.72 16.09
CA ILE A 5 16.51 -2.93 16.01
C ILE A 5 16.43 -3.57 14.62
N ALA A 6 17.50 -4.24 14.21
CA ALA A 6 17.53 -4.99 12.95
C ALA A 6 16.69 -6.26 13.08
N THR A 7 15.99 -6.64 12.01
CA THR A 7 15.21 -7.87 11.91
C THR A 7 15.81 -8.80 10.87
N ASP A 8 15.49 -10.09 10.95
CA ASP A 8 15.73 -11.00 9.83
C ASP A 8 14.68 -10.73 8.74
N ASP A 9 15.07 -9.95 7.74
CA ASP A 9 14.25 -9.57 6.58
C ASP A 9 14.70 -10.28 5.29
N SER A 10 15.49 -11.34 5.42
CA SER A 10 16.12 -12.09 4.31
C SER A 10 15.12 -12.67 3.32
N HIS A 11 13.86 -12.79 3.71
CA HIS A 11 12.77 -13.29 2.88
C HIS A 11 11.74 -12.20 2.47
N SER A 12 11.90 -10.95 2.90
CA SER A 12 10.98 -9.86 2.56
C SER A 12 11.13 -9.39 1.10
N LEU A 13 10.07 -8.82 0.52
CA LEU A 13 10.16 -8.21 -0.83
C LEU A 13 10.99 -6.92 -0.81
N SER A 14 11.04 -6.24 0.34
CA SER A 14 11.78 -5.01 0.55
C SER A 14 12.67 -5.15 1.79
N CYS A 15 13.93 -5.56 1.59
CA CYS A 15 14.90 -5.66 2.69
C CYS A 15 15.30 -4.26 3.19
N LEU A 16 14.91 -3.93 4.42
CA LEU A 16 15.21 -2.66 5.09
C LEU A 16 16.29 -2.79 6.16
N SER A 17 16.51 -3.98 6.73
CA SER A 17 17.44 -4.24 7.83
C SER A 17 18.90 -4.09 7.43
N LEU A 18 19.23 -4.24 6.15
CA LEU A 18 20.57 -3.95 5.64
C LEU A 18 20.89 -2.44 5.71
N LYS A 19 19.86 -1.59 5.69
CA LYS A 19 19.97 -0.13 5.67
C LYS A 19 19.67 0.49 7.04
N PHE A 20 18.80 -0.14 7.83
CA PHE A 20 18.27 0.39 9.09
C PHE A 20 18.24 -0.69 10.18
N GLY A 21 18.21 -0.27 11.44
CA GLY A 21 18.15 -1.17 12.58
C GLY A 21 19.53 -1.52 13.14
N VAL A 22 19.64 -1.53 14.48
CA VAL A 22 20.86 -1.92 15.17
C VAL A 22 20.84 -3.41 15.52
N SER A 23 21.98 -4.09 15.37
CA SER A 23 22.12 -5.48 15.85
C SER A 23 22.01 -5.56 17.38
N LEU A 24 21.46 -6.65 17.90
CA LEU A 24 21.36 -6.90 19.35
C LEU A 24 22.69 -6.69 20.09
N LYS A 25 23.80 -7.13 19.50
CA LYS A 25 25.15 -6.98 20.08
C LYS A 25 25.55 -5.52 20.30
N SER A 26 25.06 -4.62 19.46
CA SER A 26 25.37 -3.18 19.51
C SER A 26 24.36 -2.37 20.31
N CYS A 27 23.17 -2.94 20.61
CA CYS A 27 22.11 -2.28 21.37
C CYS A 27 22.59 -1.81 22.75
N ARG A 28 23.28 -2.67 23.51
CA ARG A 28 23.80 -2.30 24.84
C ARG A 28 24.70 -1.06 24.77
N HIS A 29 25.63 -1.03 23.82
CA HIS A 29 26.54 0.11 23.65
C HIS A 29 25.79 1.41 23.33
N LEU A 30 24.75 1.36 22.49
CA LEU A 30 23.92 2.53 22.20
C LEU A 30 23.13 2.99 23.43
N LEU A 31 22.58 2.07 24.22
CA LEU A 31 21.85 2.40 25.44
C LEU A 31 22.75 3.03 26.51
N GLU A 32 23.99 2.54 26.65
CA GLU A 32 25.01 3.12 27.53
C GLU A 32 25.37 4.54 27.10
N ASN A 33 25.61 4.74 25.80
CA ASN A 33 25.90 6.07 25.25
C ASN A 33 24.71 7.01 25.42
N ALA A 34 23.48 6.56 25.16
CA ALA A 34 22.28 7.35 25.40
C ALA A 34 22.19 7.82 26.86
N LYS A 35 22.45 6.92 27.81
CA LYS A 35 22.47 7.25 29.24
C LYS A 35 23.57 8.27 29.57
N LYS A 36 24.78 8.08 29.05
CA LYS A 36 25.92 9.01 29.21
C LYS A 36 25.62 10.41 28.67
N HIS A 37 24.83 10.50 27.61
CA HIS A 37 24.42 11.75 26.99
C HIS A 37 23.07 12.29 27.49
N HIS A 38 22.52 11.72 28.57
CA HIS A 38 21.23 12.11 29.15
C HIS A 38 20.05 12.02 28.17
N VAL A 39 20.13 11.12 27.20
CA VAL A 39 19.03 10.79 26.29
C VAL A 39 18.27 9.61 26.85
N GLU A 40 16.97 9.80 27.10
CA GLU A 40 16.09 8.74 27.55
C GLU A 40 15.62 7.89 26.36
N VAL A 41 15.85 6.58 26.48
CA VAL A 41 15.30 5.59 25.54
C VAL A 41 14.03 5.03 26.15
N VAL A 42 12.90 5.27 25.49
CA VAL A 42 11.56 4.94 26.00
C VAL A 42 11.00 3.67 25.38
N GLY A 43 11.70 3.08 24.40
CA GLY A 43 11.15 1.94 23.70
C GLY A 43 12.03 1.38 22.60
N VAL A 44 11.49 0.37 21.94
CA VAL A 44 12.11 -0.34 20.82
C VAL A 44 11.15 -0.35 19.64
N SER A 45 11.67 -0.19 18.43
CA SER A 45 10.94 -0.42 17.19
C SER A 45 11.66 -1.42 16.32
N PHE A 46 10.94 -2.07 15.42
CA PHE A 46 11.52 -2.91 14.38
C PHE A 46 10.64 -2.87 13.13
N HIS A 47 11.17 -3.28 11.97
CA HIS A 47 10.39 -3.30 10.75
C HIS A 47 10.82 -4.45 9.84
N ILE A 48 9.97 -5.48 9.73
CA ILE A 48 10.29 -6.74 9.01
C ILE A 48 10.34 -6.58 7.49
N GLY A 49 9.69 -5.54 6.98
CA GLY A 49 9.65 -5.27 5.54
C GLY A 49 8.36 -5.76 4.91
N SER A 50 8.06 -5.21 3.74
CA SER A 50 6.84 -5.53 3.01
C SER A 50 6.89 -6.95 2.43
N GLY A 51 5.77 -7.67 2.52
CA GLY A 51 5.61 -8.97 1.84
C GLY A 51 6.49 -10.09 2.39
N CYS A 52 6.86 -10.03 3.68
CA CYS A 52 7.58 -11.13 4.32
C CYS A 52 6.72 -12.42 4.31
N PRO A 53 7.22 -13.53 3.76
CA PRO A 53 6.49 -14.79 3.69
C PRO A 53 6.55 -15.60 4.99
N ASP A 54 7.36 -15.18 5.97
CA ASP A 54 7.50 -15.87 7.26
C ASP A 54 6.94 -15.01 8.41
N PRO A 55 5.74 -15.33 8.92
CA PRO A 55 5.19 -14.68 10.11
C PRO A 55 6.06 -14.79 11.36
N GLN A 56 6.91 -15.82 11.47
CA GLN A 56 7.73 -16.04 12.66
C GLN A 56 8.81 -14.96 12.83
N ALA A 57 9.14 -14.22 11.77
CA ALA A 57 9.99 -13.03 11.87
C ALA A 57 9.43 -11.99 12.87
N TYR A 58 8.10 -11.86 13.00
CA TYR A 58 7.48 -11.00 14.02
C TYR A 58 7.71 -11.54 15.42
N ALA A 59 7.51 -12.83 15.64
CA ALA A 59 7.73 -13.44 16.95
C ALA A 59 9.20 -13.30 17.40
N GLN A 60 10.15 -13.53 16.49
CA GLN A 60 11.57 -13.36 16.77
C GLN A 60 11.91 -11.90 17.08
N SER A 61 11.38 -10.94 16.31
CA SER A 61 11.65 -9.52 16.53
C SER A 61 11.06 -9.02 17.86
N ILE A 62 9.91 -9.53 18.27
CA ILE A 62 9.31 -9.25 19.59
C ILE A 62 10.19 -9.83 20.71
N ALA A 63 10.70 -11.06 20.55
CA ALA A 63 11.62 -11.66 21.51
C ALA A 63 12.93 -10.85 21.63
N ASP A 64 13.47 -10.40 20.51
CA ASP A 64 14.67 -9.56 20.45
C ASP A 64 14.42 -8.18 21.11
N ALA A 65 13.26 -7.57 20.87
CA ALA A 65 12.86 -6.34 21.53
C ALA A 65 12.79 -6.52 23.06
N ARG A 66 12.26 -7.66 23.56
CA ARG A 66 12.24 -7.97 24.99
C ARG A 66 13.64 -7.98 25.60
N LEU A 67 14.61 -8.59 24.93
CA LEU A 67 16.02 -8.57 25.38
C LEU A 67 16.57 -7.14 25.48
N VAL A 68 16.19 -6.27 24.54
CA VAL A 68 16.60 -4.85 24.55
C VAL A 68 15.91 -4.07 25.68
N PHE A 69 14.64 -4.35 25.97
CA PHE A 69 13.95 -3.80 27.13
C PHE A 69 14.65 -4.16 28.45
N GLU A 70 15.13 -5.40 28.59
CA GLU A 70 15.89 -5.86 29.75
C GLU A 70 17.23 -5.12 29.86
N MET A 71 17.99 -5.03 28.77
CA MET A 71 19.22 -4.24 28.70
C MET A 71 18.98 -2.77 29.07
N GLY A 72 17.88 -2.18 28.60
CA GLY A 72 17.47 -0.82 28.92
C GLY A 72 17.19 -0.64 30.40
N THR A 73 16.44 -1.56 30.99
CA THR A 73 16.07 -1.55 32.42
C THR A 73 17.30 -1.63 33.32
N GLU A 74 18.25 -2.53 33.01
CA GLU A 74 19.53 -2.64 33.72
C GLU A 74 20.34 -1.32 33.72
N LEU A 75 20.26 -0.57 32.62
CA LEU A 75 20.95 0.71 32.44
C LEU A 75 20.12 1.90 32.97
N GLY A 76 18.96 1.64 33.55
CA GLY A 76 18.08 2.63 34.17
C GLY A 76 17.29 3.46 33.16
N HIS A 77 16.96 2.91 31.99
CA HIS A 77 15.97 3.47 31.06
C HIS A 77 14.57 2.95 31.42
N LYS A 78 13.55 3.81 31.33
CA LYS A 78 12.16 3.46 31.60
C LYS A 78 11.43 3.20 30.29
N MET A 79 11.66 2.03 29.72
CA MET A 79 11.06 1.66 28.44
C MET A 79 9.61 1.22 28.64
N HIS A 80 8.71 1.79 27.83
CA HIS A 80 7.26 1.54 27.85
C HIS A 80 6.64 1.59 26.44
N VAL A 81 7.44 1.71 25.37
CA VAL A 81 6.94 1.75 23.99
C VAL A 81 7.51 0.60 23.18
N LEU A 82 6.65 -0.22 22.60
CA LEU A 82 7.02 -1.22 21.60
C LEU A 82 6.33 -0.87 20.28
N ASP A 83 7.11 -0.68 19.23
CA ASP A 83 6.59 -0.44 17.88
C ASP A 83 6.94 -1.64 16.97
N LEU A 84 5.91 -2.31 16.49
CA LEU A 84 6.01 -3.50 15.65
C LEU A 84 6.34 -3.18 14.18
N GLY A 85 6.38 -1.88 13.83
CA GLY A 85 6.57 -1.40 12.48
C GLY A 85 5.45 -1.82 11.53
N GLY A 86 5.77 -1.91 10.25
CA GLY A 86 4.81 -2.22 9.18
C GLY A 86 5.02 -3.59 8.54
N GLY A 87 4.71 -3.67 7.25
CA GLY A 87 4.89 -4.88 6.43
C GLY A 87 3.62 -5.72 6.21
N PHE A 88 2.52 -5.37 6.90
CA PHE A 88 1.24 -6.06 6.80
C PHE A 88 0.66 -6.05 5.37
N PRO A 89 0.07 -7.17 4.90
CA PRO A 89 -0.50 -7.26 3.56
C PRO A 89 -1.77 -6.40 3.43
N GLY A 90 -1.96 -5.76 2.28
CA GLY A 90 -3.16 -4.94 1.98
C GLY A 90 -4.19 -5.63 1.08
N THR A 91 -3.99 -6.91 0.78
CA THR A 91 -4.85 -7.70 -0.12
C THR A 91 -4.99 -9.13 0.37
N GLU A 92 -6.18 -9.71 0.21
CA GLU A 92 -6.48 -11.11 0.56
C GLU A 92 -5.69 -12.14 -0.27
N GLY A 93 -5.23 -11.78 -1.46
CA GLY A 93 -4.45 -12.65 -2.36
C GLY A 93 -2.97 -12.78 -1.98
N ALA A 94 -2.53 -12.23 -0.85
CA ALA A 94 -1.15 -12.34 -0.41
C ALA A 94 -0.79 -13.77 0.01
N LYS A 95 0.50 -14.14 -0.11
CA LYS A 95 1.00 -15.47 0.29
C LYS A 95 0.72 -15.79 1.76
N VAL A 96 0.75 -14.76 2.60
CA VAL A 96 0.47 -14.81 4.03
C VAL A 96 -0.64 -13.81 4.30
N ARG A 97 -1.68 -14.25 5.01
CA ARG A 97 -2.83 -13.40 5.36
C ARG A 97 -2.55 -12.57 6.60
N PHE A 98 -3.25 -11.44 6.72
CA PHE A 98 -3.11 -10.55 7.88
C PHE A 98 -3.43 -11.26 9.20
N GLU A 99 -4.48 -12.08 9.23
CA GLU A 99 -4.92 -12.80 10.43
C GLU A 99 -3.87 -13.80 10.92
N GLU A 100 -3.11 -14.41 10.01
CA GLU A 100 -2.04 -15.34 10.34
C GLU A 100 -0.87 -14.61 11.01
N ILE A 101 -0.51 -13.43 10.49
CA ILE A 101 0.50 -12.56 11.10
C ILE A 101 0.01 -12.07 12.48
N ALA A 102 -1.23 -11.58 12.57
CA ALA A 102 -1.81 -11.10 13.81
C ALA A 102 -1.86 -12.19 14.89
N SER A 103 -2.20 -13.43 14.52
CA SER A 103 -2.20 -14.56 15.47
C SER A 103 -0.81 -14.85 16.04
N VAL A 104 0.24 -14.77 15.21
CA VAL A 104 1.62 -14.98 15.64
C VAL A 104 2.10 -13.83 16.52
N ILE A 105 1.79 -12.58 16.13
CA ILE A 105 2.08 -11.38 16.92
C ILE A 105 1.42 -11.49 18.30
N ASN A 106 0.12 -11.75 18.36
CA ASN A 106 -0.62 -11.82 19.63
C ASN A 106 -0.02 -12.88 20.57
N SER A 107 0.30 -14.07 20.04
CA SER A 107 0.94 -15.13 20.83
C SER A 107 2.32 -14.72 21.38
N ALA A 108 3.10 -13.99 20.59
CA ALA A 108 4.41 -13.48 21.02
C ALA A 108 4.27 -12.33 22.03
N LEU A 109 3.31 -11.42 21.85
CA LEU A 109 3.02 -10.35 22.79
C LEU A 109 2.58 -10.92 24.14
N ASP A 110 1.67 -11.90 24.16
CA ASP A 110 1.25 -12.56 25.41
C ASP A 110 2.42 -13.17 26.19
N LEU A 111 3.43 -13.68 25.47
CA LEU A 111 4.61 -14.30 26.07
C LEU A 111 5.64 -13.28 26.57
N TYR A 112 5.95 -12.24 25.78
CA TYR A 112 7.06 -11.33 26.04
C TYR A 112 6.65 -9.97 26.62
N PHE A 113 5.43 -9.52 26.31
CA PHE A 113 4.86 -8.25 26.74
C PHE A 113 3.42 -8.44 27.23
N PRO A 114 3.19 -9.24 28.28
CA PRO A 114 1.85 -9.60 28.74
C PRO A 114 1.05 -8.38 29.19
N GLU A 115 -0.27 -8.49 29.14
CA GLU A 115 -1.19 -7.43 29.58
C GLU A 115 -0.86 -6.95 31.00
N GLY A 116 -0.83 -5.62 31.19
CA GLY A 116 -0.48 -5.01 32.46
C GLY A 116 1.02 -4.87 32.75
N CYS A 117 1.92 -5.27 31.83
CA CYS A 117 3.36 -5.04 31.99
C CYS A 117 3.79 -3.57 31.86
N GLY A 118 2.87 -2.66 31.51
CA GLY A 118 3.11 -1.22 31.38
C GLY A 118 3.80 -0.83 30.09
N VAL A 119 3.64 -1.60 29.01
CA VAL A 119 4.15 -1.31 27.67
C VAL A 119 2.99 -1.02 26.73
N ASP A 120 3.05 0.13 26.06
CA ASP A 120 2.18 0.54 24.97
C ASP A 120 2.70 -0.05 23.66
N ILE A 121 1.80 -0.66 22.89
CA ILE A 121 2.13 -1.38 21.66
C ILE A 121 1.57 -0.61 20.46
N PHE A 122 2.44 -0.30 19.51
CA PHE A 122 2.13 0.42 18.28
C PHE A 122 2.48 -0.42 17.05
N ALA A 123 1.88 -0.06 15.91
CA ALA A 123 2.22 -0.63 14.61
C ALA A 123 2.04 0.42 13.51
N GLU A 124 2.86 0.34 12.47
CA GLU A 124 2.92 1.28 11.35
C GLU A 124 2.23 0.69 10.11
N LEU A 125 0.90 0.66 10.12
CA LEU A 125 0.12 0.07 9.02
C LEU A 125 0.04 1.03 7.82
N GLY A 126 0.91 0.82 6.83
CA GLY A 126 0.87 1.55 5.55
C GLY A 126 -0.06 0.88 4.54
N ARG A 127 0.50 -0.04 3.74
CA ARG A 127 -0.22 -0.69 2.63
C ARG A 127 -1.51 -1.39 3.06
N TYR A 128 -1.58 -1.88 4.30
CA TYR A 128 -2.74 -2.55 4.86
C TYR A 128 -4.03 -1.73 4.67
N TYR A 129 -4.00 -0.43 4.97
CA TYR A 129 -5.18 0.41 4.90
C TYR A 129 -5.63 0.77 3.48
N VAL A 130 -4.67 0.99 2.57
CA VAL A 130 -4.95 1.72 1.33
C VAL A 130 -4.85 0.87 0.07
N THR A 131 -4.17 -0.28 0.10
CA THR A 131 -3.88 -1.04 -1.14
C THR A 131 -5.15 -1.34 -1.93
N SER A 132 -6.14 -1.98 -1.30
CA SER A 132 -7.41 -2.38 -1.92
C SER A 132 -8.44 -1.25 -2.06
N ALA A 133 -8.18 -0.09 -1.45
CA ALA A 133 -9.12 1.03 -1.47
C ALA A 133 -9.14 1.79 -2.81
N PHE A 134 -8.15 1.56 -3.67
CA PHE A 134 -8.02 2.25 -4.96
C PHE A 134 -7.99 1.26 -6.12
N THR A 135 -8.79 1.60 -7.13
CA THR A 135 -8.76 1.01 -8.46
C THR A 135 -8.42 2.12 -9.44
N VAL A 136 -7.48 1.85 -10.36
CA VAL A 136 -7.08 2.81 -11.40
C VAL A 136 -7.57 2.34 -12.75
N ALA A 137 -7.97 3.29 -13.60
CA ALA A 137 -8.32 3.05 -14.98
C ALA A 137 -7.38 3.86 -15.86
N VAL A 138 -6.77 3.19 -16.84
CA VAL A 138 -5.81 3.77 -17.79
C VAL A 138 -6.28 3.51 -19.21
N SER A 139 -5.99 4.44 -20.11
CA SER A 139 -6.43 4.35 -21.50
C SER A 139 -5.31 3.86 -22.42
N ILE A 140 -5.67 3.09 -23.43
CA ILE A 140 -4.73 2.70 -24.49
C ILE A 140 -4.58 3.90 -25.44
N ILE A 141 -3.38 4.48 -25.49
CA ILE A 141 -3.07 5.64 -26.33
C ILE A 141 -2.45 5.26 -27.68
N ALA A 142 -1.78 4.11 -27.76
CA ALA A 142 -1.24 3.60 -29.00
C ALA A 142 -1.23 2.07 -29.04
N LYS A 143 -1.27 1.53 -30.24
CA LYS A 143 -1.24 0.08 -30.51
C LYS A 143 -0.29 -0.20 -31.65
N LYS A 144 0.53 -1.24 -31.50
CA LYS A 144 1.43 -1.75 -32.54
C LYS A 144 1.27 -3.26 -32.65
N GLU A 145 1.03 -3.76 -33.85
CA GLU A 145 1.04 -5.20 -34.13
C GLU A 145 2.41 -5.58 -34.67
N VAL A 146 3.02 -6.60 -34.08
CA VAL A 146 4.32 -7.14 -34.47
C VAL A 146 4.09 -8.56 -34.99
N LEU A 147 4.36 -8.76 -36.27
CA LEU A 147 4.35 -10.09 -36.87
C LEU A 147 5.63 -10.81 -36.43
N LEU A 148 5.47 -12.01 -35.87
CA LEU A 148 6.61 -12.89 -35.63
C LEU A 148 6.91 -13.59 -36.95
N ASP A 149 7.91 -13.11 -37.68
CA ASP A 149 8.50 -13.88 -38.76
C ASP A 149 9.14 -15.11 -38.13
N GLN A 150 8.54 -16.29 -38.33
CA GLN A 150 9.23 -17.55 -38.06
C GLN A 150 10.04 -17.93 -39.31
N PRO A 151 11.38 -17.81 -39.31
CA PRO A 151 12.17 -18.42 -40.36
C PRO A 151 12.21 -19.93 -40.10
N GLY A 152 11.39 -20.69 -40.82
CA GLY A 152 11.66 -22.13 -41.04
C GLY A 152 10.72 -23.16 -40.42
N ARG A 153 9.46 -22.83 -40.09
CA ARG A 153 8.44 -23.87 -39.87
C ARG A 153 7.29 -23.72 -40.86
N GLU A 154 7.36 -24.53 -41.92
CA GLU A 154 6.17 -24.90 -42.68
C GLU A 154 5.26 -25.70 -41.73
N GLU A 155 4.25 -25.07 -41.14
CA GLU A 155 3.22 -25.79 -40.39
C GLU A 155 1.82 -25.41 -40.88
N GLU A 156 1.07 -26.47 -41.16
CA GLU A 156 -0.32 -26.55 -41.61
C GLU A 156 -1.30 -25.97 -40.58
N ASN A 157 -1.35 -24.64 -40.45
CA ASN A 157 -2.55 -23.90 -40.03
C ASN A 157 -2.24 -22.41 -40.15
N GLY A 158 -2.83 -21.74 -41.14
CA GLY A 158 -2.46 -20.40 -41.61
C GLY A 158 -2.72 -19.21 -40.67
N SER A 159 -2.45 -19.33 -39.37
CA SER A 159 -2.45 -18.20 -38.43
C SER A 159 -1.02 -17.76 -38.17
N THR A 160 -0.59 -16.70 -38.85
CA THR A 160 0.66 -15.99 -38.54
C THR A 160 0.65 -15.58 -37.07
N SER A 161 1.68 -15.98 -36.31
CA SER A 161 1.80 -15.64 -34.89
C SER A 161 2.04 -14.12 -34.79
N LYS A 162 1.10 -13.37 -34.23
CA LYS A 162 1.25 -11.92 -34.01
C LYS A 162 1.26 -11.59 -32.52
N THR A 163 2.14 -10.68 -32.14
CA THR A 163 2.19 -10.09 -30.79
C THR A 163 1.68 -8.66 -30.87
N ILE A 164 0.87 -8.24 -29.90
CA ILE A 164 0.31 -6.89 -29.86
C ILE A 164 0.92 -6.09 -28.71
N VAL A 165 1.45 -4.92 -29.03
CA VAL A 165 2.03 -4.00 -28.07
C VAL A 165 1.04 -2.85 -27.86
N TYR A 166 0.59 -2.65 -26.62
CA TYR A 166 -0.27 -1.55 -26.23
C TYR A 166 0.52 -0.55 -25.39
N HIS A 167 0.41 0.74 -25.73
CA HIS A 167 0.96 1.83 -24.94
C HIS A 167 -0.17 2.48 -24.15
N LEU A 168 0.07 2.70 -22.87
CA LEU A 168 -0.85 3.28 -21.90
C LEU A 168 -0.50 4.75 -21.66
N ASP A 169 -1.46 5.53 -21.16
CA ASP A 169 -1.25 6.91 -20.71
C ASP A 169 -0.47 7.02 -19.40
N GLU A 170 -0.21 5.90 -18.74
CA GLU A 170 0.52 5.78 -17.48
C GLU A 170 1.53 4.62 -17.53
N GLY A 171 2.61 4.74 -16.75
CA GLY A 171 3.77 3.84 -16.83
C GLY A 171 4.40 3.53 -15.48
N VAL A 172 5.53 2.84 -15.51
CA VAL A 172 6.26 2.41 -14.31
C VAL A 172 6.90 3.57 -13.55
N TYR A 173 7.13 4.70 -14.22
CA TYR A 173 7.60 5.93 -13.57
C TYR A 173 6.47 6.73 -12.89
N GLY A 174 5.21 6.32 -13.09
CA GLY A 174 4.03 6.91 -12.50
C GLY A 174 3.34 5.94 -11.53
N ILE A 175 2.09 5.62 -11.83
CA ILE A 175 1.24 4.77 -10.96
C ILE A 175 1.69 3.31 -10.90
N PHE A 176 2.43 2.81 -11.90
CA PHE A 176 2.88 1.41 -11.97
C PHE A 176 4.29 1.20 -11.41
N ASN A 177 4.76 2.07 -10.52
CA ASN A 177 6.09 1.98 -9.92
C ASN A 177 6.31 0.71 -9.07
N SER A 178 5.23 0.04 -8.65
CA SER A 178 5.29 -1.27 -8.00
C SER A 178 6.01 -2.32 -8.86
N VAL A 179 6.01 -2.17 -10.19
CA VAL A 179 6.78 -3.02 -11.09
C VAL A 179 8.29 -2.84 -10.87
N LEU A 180 8.75 -1.61 -10.64
CA LEU A 180 10.17 -1.31 -10.41
C LEU A 180 10.63 -1.61 -8.98
N PHE A 181 9.81 -1.24 -7.99
CA PHE A 181 10.22 -1.25 -6.59
C PHE A 181 9.80 -2.51 -5.83
N ASP A 182 8.63 -3.07 -6.17
CA ASP A 182 8.07 -4.25 -5.50
C ASP A 182 8.19 -5.53 -6.37
N ASN A 183 8.62 -5.41 -7.63
CA ASN A 183 8.61 -6.49 -8.64
C ASN A 183 7.23 -7.17 -8.81
N ILE A 184 6.15 -6.39 -8.62
CA ILE A 184 4.78 -6.88 -8.75
C ILE A 184 4.20 -6.41 -10.08
N CYS A 185 3.93 -7.36 -10.98
CA CYS A 185 3.25 -7.08 -12.23
C CYS A 185 1.72 -6.99 -12.00
N PRO A 186 1.10 -5.83 -12.25
CA PRO A 186 -0.34 -5.67 -12.08
C PRO A 186 -1.09 -6.44 -13.18
N THR A 187 -2.23 -7.03 -12.84
CA THR A 187 -3.07 -7.77 -13.80
C THR A 187 -4.19 -6.89 -14.32
N PRO A 188 -4.29 -6.66 -15.65
CA PRO A 188 -5.36 -5.84 -16.21
C PRO A 188 -6.71 -6.54 -16.15
N ILE A 189 -7.74 -5.79 -15.78
CA ILE A 189 -9.14 -6.17 -15.80
C ILE A 189 -9.80 -5.46 -16.98
N LEU A 190 -10.43 -6.24 -17.85
CA LEU A 190 -11.14 -5.72 -19.01
C LEU A 190 -12.55 -5.28 -18.60
N GLN A 191 -12.92 -4.04 -18.91
CA GLN A 191 -14.28 -3.53 -18.67
C GLN A 191 -15.36 -4.40 -19.33
N LYS A 192 -15.09 -4.86 -20.55
CA LYS A 192 -15.95 -5.78 -21.29
C LYS A 192 -15.38 -7.17 -21.12
N LYS A 193 -16.16 -8.07 -20.50
CA LYS A 193 -15.79 -9.49 -20.46
C LYS A 193 -15.68 -9.99 -21.91
N PRO A 194 -14.51 -10.54 -22.32
CA PRO A 194 -14.39 -11.13 -23.64
C PRO A 194 -15.42 -12.24 -23.77
N SER A 195 -16.09 -12.33 -24.91
CA SER A 195 -16.90 -13.52 -25.19
C SER A 195 -15.97 -14.73 -25.29
N THR A 196 -16.43 -15.90 -24.85
CA THR A 196 -15.65 -17.15 -24.82
C THR A 196 -15.09 -17.57 -26.20
N GLU A 197 -15.58 -16.95 -27.27
CA GLU A 197 -15.22 -17.21 -28.66
C GLU A 197 -14.19 -16.22 -29.25
N GLN A 198 -13.78 -15.19 -28.49
CA GLN A 198 -12.81 -14.21 -29.00
C GLN A 198 -11.38 -14.76 -29.01
N PRO A 199 -10.62 -14.59 -30.10
CA PRO A 199 -9.22 -14.98 -30.15
C PRO A 199 -8.39 -14.13 -29.18
N LEU A 200 -7.51 -14.79 -28.43
CA LEU A 200 -6.53 -14.13 -27.57
C LEU A 200 -5.19 -14.02 -28.30
N TYR A 201 -4.48 -12.92 -28.05
CA TYR A 201 -3.18 -12.63 -28.62
C TYR A 201 -2.16 -12.40 -27.51
N SER A 202 -0.94 -12.88 -27.74
CA SER A 202 0.20 -12.52 -26.90
C SER A 202 0.38 -11.00 -26.93
N SER A 203 0.39 -10.38 -25.77
CA SER A 203 0.31 -8.93 -25.62
C SER A 203 1.27 -8.42 -24.53
N SER A 204 1.76 -7.19 -24.72
CA SER A 204 2.53 -6.45 -23.71
C SER A 204 1.98 -5.03 -23.53
N LEU A 205 2.11 -4.51 -22.32
CA LEU A 205 1.65 -3.20 -21.88
C LEU A 205 2.86 -2.34 -21.52
N TRP A 206 2.94 -1.18 -22.14
CA TRP A 206 4.05 -0.24 -22.01
C TRP A 206 3.52 1.12 -21.57
N GLY A 207 4.30 1.83 -20.75
CA GLY A 207 3.97 3.20 -20.41
C GLY A 207 4.30 4.20 -21.53
N PRO A 208 4.05 5.49 -21.30
CA PRO A 208 4.23 6.54 -22.30
C PRO A 208 5.68 7.01 -22.45
N ALA A 209 6.60 6.62 -21.56
CA ALA A 209 7.99 7.06 -21.63
C ALA A 209 8.73 6.37 -22.79
N VAL A 210 9.64 7.10 -23.43
CA VAL A 210 10.52 6.55 -24.48
C VAL A 210 11.70 5.83 -23.83
N ASP A 211 11.40 4.84 -22.99
CA ASP A 211 12.37 3.99 -22.29
C ASP A 211 11.94 2.52 -22.41
N GLY A 212 12.87 1.64 -22.75
CA GLY A 212 12.66 0.19 -22.79
C GLY A 212 12.42 -0.42 -21.40
N CYS A 213 12.69 0.34 -20.33
CA CYS A 213 12.34 -0.04 -18.97
C CYS A 213 10.90 0.33 -18.59
N ASP A 214 10.17 1.12 -19.39
CA ASP A 214 8.76 1.48 -19.12
C ASP A 214 7.79 0.37 -19.53
N CYS A 215 8.07 -0.84 -19.08
CA CYS A 215 7.27 -2.02 -19.36
C CYS A 215 6.44 -2.39 -18.13
N VAL A 216 5.11 -2.27 -18.25
CA VAL A 216 4.16 -2.51 -17.14
C VAL A 216 3.87 -4.01 -16.99
N ALA A 217 3.69 -4.72 -18.10
CA ALA A 217 3.44 -6.16 -18.10
C ALA A 217 3.76 -6.80 -19.47
N GLU A 218 4.34 -7.99 -19.45
CA GLU A 218 4.63 -8.79 -20.65
C GLU A 218 3.99 -10.18 -20.57
N GLY A 219 3.81 -10.82 -21.73
CA GLY A 219 3.33 -12.20 -21.82
C GLY A 219 1.85 -12.37 -21.47
N LEU A 220 1.05 -11.30 -21.56
CA LEU A 220 -0.38 -11.34 -21.30
C LEU A 220 -1.14 -11.90 -22.50
N TRP A 221 -2.20 -12.65 -22.24
CA TRP A 221 -3.12 -13.14 -23.27
C TRP A 221 -4.39 -12.31 -23.25
N LEU A 222 -4.48 -11.34 -24.16
CA LEU A 222 -5.59 -10.39 -24.22
C LEU A 222 -6.35 -10.54 -25.54
N PRO A 223 -7.68 -10.27 -25.57
CA PRO A 223 -8.39 -10.09 -26.82
C PRO A 223 -7.82 -8.89 -27.58
N GLN A 224 -8.19 -8.73 -28.84
CA GLN A 224 -7.78 -7.55 -29.59
C GLN A 224 -8.45 -6.28 -29.03
N LEU A 225 -7.64 -5.42 -28.42
CA LEU A 225 -8.04 -4.10 -27.90
C LEU A 225 -7.72 -3.01 -28.93
N HIS A 226 -8.31 -1.83 -28.73
CA HIS A 226 -8.17 -0.67 -29.60
C HIS A 226 -7.74 0.57 -28.81
N VAL A 227 -7.19 1.56 -29.54
CA VAL A 227 -6.88 2.87 -28.97
C VAL A 227 -8.18 3.51 -28.45
N GLY A 228 -8.14 4.02 -27.22
CA GLY A 228 -9.30 4.54 -26.50
C GLY A 228 -10.02 3.52 -25.62
N ASP A 229 -9.69 2.22 -25.70
CA ASP A 229 -10.17 1.24 -24.72
C ASP A 229 -9.51 1.48 -23.36
N TRP A 230 -10.25 1.15 -22.29
CA TRP A 230 -9.80 1.32 -20.90
C TRP A 230 -9.43 -0.03 -20.29
N LEU A 231 -8.30 -0.03 -19.58
CA LEU A 231 -7.86 -1.12 -18.72
C LEU A 231 -8.01 -0.70 -17.26
N VAL A 232 -8.53 -1.60 -16.44
CA VAL A 232 -8.75 -1.37 -15.01
C VAL A 232 -7.77 -2.20 -14.21
N PHE A 233 -7.20 -1.65 -13.15
CA PHE A 233 -6.28 -2.34 -12.26
C PHE A 233 -6.72 -2.11 -10.81
N ASP A 234 -7.08 -3.21 -10.13
CA ASP A 234 -7.43 -3.20 -8.71
C ASP A 234 -6.16 -3.20 -7.83
N ASN A 235 -6.34 -2.90 -6.54
CA ASN A 235 -5.29 -2.94 -5.53
C ASN A 235 -4.15 -1.92 -5.77
N MET A 236 -4.48 -0.75 -6.31
CA MET A 236 -3.54 0.27 -6.76
C MET A 236 -3.46 1.48 -5.82
N GLY A 237 -3.62 1.28 -4.51
CA GLY A 237 -3.65 2.39 -3.54
C GLY A 237 -2.36 2.64 -2.75
N ALA A 238 -1.52 1.61 -2.56
CA ALA A 238 -0.28 1.76 -1.81
C ALA A 238 0.90 2.05 -2.73
N TYR A 239 1.67 3.09 -2.42
CA TYR A 239 2.89 3.50 -3.14
C TYR A 239 2.69 3.86 -4.62
N THR A 240 1.47 4.08 -5.09
CA THR A 240 1.16 4.40 -6.49
C THR A 240 1.11 5.91 -6.74
N VAL A 241 0.04 6.56 -6.25
CA VAL A 241 -0.24 7.97 -6.48
C VAL A 241 0.71 8.86 -5.66
N GLY A 242 1.29 9.87 -6.29
CA GLY A 242 2.18 10.85 -5.63
C GLY A 242 3.65 10.44 -5.53
N MET A 243 4.02 9.22 -5.93
CA MET A 243 5.42 8.78 -6.10
C MET A 243 5.96 9.07 -7.50
N GLY A 244 5.08 9.34 -8.47
CA GLY A 244 5.46 9.74 -9.81
C GLY A 244 6.11 11.11 -9.81
N SER A 245 7.35 11.20 -10.30
CA SER A 245 7.87 12.50 -10.73
C SER A 245 7.05 12.96 -11.93
N PRO A 246 6.72 14.26 -12.08
CA PRO A 246 6.13 14.79 -13.30
C PRO A 246 7.19 14.79 -14.41
N PHE A 247 7.66 13.61 -14.79
CA PHE A 247 8.42 13.40 -16.01
C PHE A 247 7.44 13.63 -17.16
N TRP A 248 7.76 14.62 -17.99
CA TRP A 248 7.00 14.94 -19.21
C TRP A 248 5.59 15.52 -19.03
N GLY A 249 5.32 16.25 -17.95
CA GLY A 249 4.08 17.05 -17.85
C GLY A 249 2.78 16.25 -17.85
N THR A 250 2.84 14.97 -17.46
CA THR A 250 1.67 14.15 -17.21
C THR A 250 0.83 14.78 -16.10
N GLN A 251 -0.45 14.99 -16.40
CA GLN A 251 -1.40 15.56 -15.45
C GLN A 251 -1.64 14.54 -14.34
N ALA A 252 -1.57 14.96 -13.07
CA ALA A 252 -1.81 14.07 -11.94
C ALA A 252 -3.14 13.32 -12.11
N CYS A 253 -3.10 11.99 -11.93
CA CYS A 253 -4.29 11.14 -12.00
C CYS A 253 -5.41 11.72 -11.12
N HIS A 254 -6.58 11.96 -11.71
CA HIS A 254 -7.73 12.47 -10.98
C HIS A 254 -8.25 11.40 -10.02
N ILE A 255 -8.32 11.72 -8.72
CA ILE A 255 -8.82 10.81 -7.69
C ILE A 255 -10.26 11.19 -7.36
N THR A 256 -11.17 10.22 -7.51
CA THR A 256 -12.56 10.36 -7.06
C THR A 256 -12.77 9.50 -5.83
N TYR A 257 -13.03 10.12 -4.69
CA TYR A 257 -13.38 9.41 -3.46
C TYR A 257 -14.87 9.07 -3.44
N ALA A 258 -15.20 7.85 -3.04
CA ALA A 258 -16.56 7.40 -2.84
C ALA A 258 -16.67 6.71 -1.48
N MET A 259 -17.80 6.91 -0.81
CA MET A 259 -18.10 6.25 0.45
C MET A 259 -19.58 5.84 0.44
N SER A 260 -19.86 4.58 0.79
CA SER A 260 -21.24 4.14 0.95
C SER A 260 -21.86 4.80 2.18
N ARG A 261 -23.19 5.00 2.14
CA ARG A 261 -23.91 5.53 3.30
C ARG A 261 -23.71 4.68 4.56
N VAL A 262 -23.65 3.35 4.39
CA VAL A 262 -23.43 2.40 5.49
C VAL A 262 -22.04 2.61 6.12
N ALA A 263 -21.00 2.79 5.30
CA ALA A 263 -19.65 3.08 5.79
C ALA A 263 -19.57 4.44 6.51
N TRP A 264 -20.22 5.46 5.96
CA TRP A 264 -20.30 6.79 6.59
C TRP A 264 -20.98 6.74 7.96
N GLU A 265 -22.10 6.03 8.07
CA GLU A 265 -22.81 5.87 9.35
C GLU A 265 -21.98 5.09 10.38
N ALA A 266 -21.23 4.08 9.94
CA ALA A 266 -20.30 3.35 10.82
C ALA A 266 -19.17 4.24 11.34
N LEU A 267 -18.52 5.01 10.46
CA LEU A 267 -17.46 5.96 10.83
C LEU A 267 -17.97 7.02 11.80
N ARG A 268 -19.15 7.60 11.52
CA ARG A 268 -19.76 8.60 12.39
C ARG A 268 -19.99 8.07 13.80
N ARG A 269 -20.43 6.82 13.97
CA ARG A 269 -20.63 6.25 15.31
C ARG A 269 -19.32 6.15 16.10
N GLN A 270 -18.23 5.79 15.43
CA GLN A 270 -16.91 5.72 16.08
C GLN A 270 -16.40 7.10 16.48
N LEU A 271 -16.52 8.09 15.60
CA LEU A 271 -16.11 9.47 15.90
C LEU A 271 -16.91 10.06 17.07
N MET A 272 -18.23 9.86 17.11
CA MET A 272 -19.05 10.35 18.21
C MET A 272 -18.82 9.58 19.53
N ALA A 273 -18.40 8.31 19.46
CA ALA A 273 -18.00 7.54 20.64
C ALA A 273 -16.67 8.04 21.21
N ALA A 274 -15.70 8.36 20.35
CA ALA A 274 -14.43 8.97 20.75
C ALA A 274 -14.64 10.35 21.39
N GLU A 275 -15.52 11.19 20.83
CA GLU A 275 -15.87 12.49 21.42
C GLU A 275 -16.55 12.37 22.80
N GLN A 276 -17.27 11.27 23.06
CA GLN A 276 -17.87 11.01 24.37
C GLN A 276 -16.87 10.49 25.41
N GLU A 277 -15.83 9.75 24.99
CA GLU A 277 -14.74 9.34 25.89
C GLU A 277 -13.89 10.55 26.31
N ASP A 278 -13.60 11.47 25.38
CA ASP A 278 -12.87 12.72 25.68
C ASP A 278 -13.67 13.67 26.61
N ASP A 279 -15.01 13.66 26.51
CA ASP A 279 -15.89 14.45 27.40
C ASP A 279 -15.92 13.92 28.84
N VAL A 280 -15.52 12.67 29.11
CA VAL A 280 -15.46 12.10 30.46
C VAL A 280 -14.20 12.56 31.22
N GLU A 281 -13.14 12.95 30.52
CA GLU A 281 -11.95 13.59 31.12
C GLU A 281 -12.02 15.13 31.17
N GLY A 282 -13.04 15.75 30.58
CA GLY A 282 -13.19 17.20 30.48
C GLY A 282 -14.54 17.75 30.96
N VAL A 283 -14.75 17.85 32.28
CA VAL A 283 -15.90 18.60 32.83
C VAL A 283 -15.78 20.09 32.49
N CYS A 284 -16.49 20.55 31.45
CA CYS A 284 -17.31 21.77 31.39
C CYS A 284 -17.80 22.04 29.94
N LYS A 285 -19.03 21.63 29.59
CA LYS A 285 -19.75 22.17 28.42
C LYS A 285 -20.82 23.17 28.85
N PRO A 286 -20.92 24.37 28.23
CA PRO A 286 -22.16 25.10 28.21
C PRO A 286 -23.01 24.72 26.97
N LEU A 287 -24.22 24.25 27.27
CA LEU A 287 -25.49 24.32 26.53
C LEU A 287 -25.46 24.51 24.99
N SER A 288 -25.75 23.39 24.31
CA SER A 288 -26.82 23.23 23.31
C SER A 288 -27.52 24.51 22.81
N CYS A 289 -27.38 24.78 21.51
CA CYS A 289 -28.44 25.36 20.69
C CYS A 289 -28.43 24.69 19.31
N GLY A 290 -29.38 23.78 19.10
CA GLY A 290 -29.61 23.09 17.84
C GLY A 290 -30.25 23.99 16.79
N TRP A 291 -29.82 23.82 15.54
CA TRP A 291 -30.53 24.27 14.35
C TRP A 291 -30.64 23.07 13.40
N GLU A 292 -31.83 22.45 13.39
CA GLU A 292 -32.29 21.64 12.28
C GLU A 292 -32.47 22.54 11.05
N ILE A 293 -31.92 22.16 9.92
CA ILE A 293 -32.36 22.67 8.61
C ILE A 293 -32.81 21.45 7.80
N THR A 294 -34.12 21.44 7.58
CA THR A 294 -34.88 20.53 6.75
C THR A 294 -34.62 20.78 5.26
N ASP A 295 -34.81 19.71 4.46
CA ASP A 295 -34.73 19.64 3.01
C ASP A 295 -35.30 20.85 2.26
N THR A 296 -34.61 21.33 1.21
CA THR A 296 -35.24 21.56 -0.11
C THR A 296 -34.24 21.86 -1.24
N LEU A 297 -34.40 21.07 -2.31
CA LEU A 297 -34.38 21.41 -3.74
C LEU A 297 -33.06 21.68 -4.48
N CYS A 298 -32.76 20.71 -5.36
CA CYS A 298 -31.97 20.81 -6.58
C CYS A 298 -32.41 21.98 -7.49
N VAL A 299 -31.46 22.80 -7.93
CA VAL A 299 -31.57 23.56 -9.19
C VAL A 299 -30.17 23.63 -9.83
N GLY A 300 -30.03 23.07 -11.03
CA GLY A 300 -28.82 23.20 -11.84
C GLY A 300 -28.74 24.57 -12.55
N PRO A 301 -27.54 25.09 -12.86
CA PRO A 301 -27.44 26.38 -13.52
C PRO A 301 -27.61 26.25 -15.03
N VAL A 302 -28.66 26.89 -15.54
CA VAL A 302 -28.80 27.24 -16.97
C VAL A 302 -28.09 28.59 -17.17
N PHE A 303 -26.99 28.60 -17.91
CA PHE A 303 -26.36 29.84 -18.37
C PHE A 303 -26.92 30.21 -19.75
N THR A 304 -27.56 31.38 -19.82
CA THR A 304 -27.80 32.11 -21.08
C THR A 304 -26.90 33.35 -21.11
N PRO A 305 -26.25 33.68 -22.24
CA PRO A 305 -25.34 34.82 -22.31
C PRO A 305 -26.11 36.10 -22.63
N ALA A 306 -25.91 37.14 -21.82
CA ALA A 306 -26.34 38.50 -22.14
C ALA A 306 -25.28 39.20 -22.98
N SER A 307 -25.64 39.56 -24.22
CA SER A 307 -24.95 40.58 -25.02
C SER A 307 -25.27 41.96 -24.48
N ILE A 308 -24.27 42.84 -24.33
CA ILE A 308 -24.45 44.30 -24.47
C ILE A 308 -23.18 44.90 -25.11
N MET A 309 -23.42 45.51 -26.28
CA MET A 309 -22.74 46.60 -27.00
C MET A 309 -21.21 46.67 -27.11
#